data_AF-A0A1Y5F6X9-F1
#
_entry.id   AF-A0A1Y5F6X9-F1
#
_cell.length_a   1.000
_cell.length_b   1.000
_cell.length_c   1.000
_cell.angle_alpha   90.00
_cell.angle_beta   90.00
_cell.angle_gamma   90.00
#
_symmetry.space_group_name_H-M   'P 1'
#
loop_
_entity.id
_entity.type
_entity.pdbx_description
1 polymer ?
#
loop_
_entity_poly.entity_id
_entity_poly.type
_entity_poly.pdbx_seq_one_letter_code
_entity_poly.pdbx_strand_id
1 'polypeptide(L)'
;MFSRLILISLISTSIFAGSKNVGDFATYSMSVMGMTANQRVEIVNVNRSSAEYSLKTTTTISGQTDTNIENVPTDDIMTIENANMILANCEFMGGINETIQVMGQAKRTCKLEANSDSVFPLITKSGFHVNKNSRGFVWIGAFPVHGIAKLEMEEVTMTIQSMNW
;
A
#
# COMPACT_ATOMS: atom_id res chain seq x y z
N MET A 1 -5.19 61.48 2.47
CA MET A 1 -4.18 60.40 2.37
C MET A 1 -4.89 59.07 2.55
N PHE A 2 -5.05 58.32 1.46
CA PHE A 2 -5.73 57.02 1.46
C PHE A 2 -4.74 55.94 1.87
N SER A 3 -4.86 55.41 3.08
CA SER A 3 -4.16 54.19 3.49
C SER A 3 -4.91 53.00 2.89
N ARG A 4 -4.28 52.36 1.91
CA ARG A 4 -4.73 51.13 1.26
C ARG A 4 -3.88 49.98 1.78
N LEU A 5 -4.51 48.80 1.90
CA LEU A 5 -3.93 47.45 1.86
C LEU A 5 -3.20 47.00 3.16
N ILE A 6 -3.29 45.77 3.66
CA ILE A 6 -3.78 44.47 3.18
C ILE A 6 -4.37 43.72 4.39
N LEU A 7 -5.59 43.19 4.27
CA LEU A 7 -6.09 42.16 5.19
C LEU A 7 -5.58 40.80 4.66
N ILE A 8 -4.55 40.24 5.31
CA ILE A 8 -4.09 38.88 5.03
C ILE A 8 -5.14 37.94 5.63
N SER A 9 -6.11 37.54 4.82
CA SER A 9 -7.01 36.45 5.17
C SER A 9 -6.26 35.13 4.93
N LEU A 10 -5.49 34.70 5.93
CA LEU A 10 -5.10 33.29 6.06
C LEU A 10 -6.37 32.50 6.37
N ILE A 11 -7.12 32.14 5.33
CA ILE A 11 -8.14 31.11 5.46
C ILE A 11 -7.41 29.78 5.45
N SER A 12 -7.11 29.30 6.64
CA SER A 12 -6.65 27.95 6.93
C SER A 12 -7.73 26.94 6.53
N THR A 13 -7.74 26.52 5.26
CA THR A 13 -8.55 25.40 4.78
C THR A 13 -7.82 24.08 4.97
N SER A 14 -7.50 23.73 6.22
CA SER A 14 -6.83 22.47 6.55
C SER A 14 -7.73 21.50 7.33
N ILE A 15 -8.98 21.25 6.90
CA ILE A 15 -9.87 20.27 7.58
C ILE A 15 -10.73 19.40 6.65
N PHE A 16 -10.49 19.36 5.32
CA PHE A 16 -11.32 18.55 4.39
C PHE A 16 -10.59 17.43 3.63
N ALA A 17 -9.43 16.96 4.09
CA ALA A 17 -8.71 15.85 3.45
C ALA A 17 -8.93 14.47 4.11
N GLY A 18 -9.49 14.43 5.33
CA GLY A 18 -9.40 13.26 6.22
C GLY A 18 -10.45 12.18 6.04
N SER A 19 -10.95 11.90 4.84
CA SER A 19 -11.78 10.71 4.54
C SER A 19 -11.52 10.11 3.17
N LYS A 20 -10.52 10.62 2.42
CA LYS A 20 -10.33 10.30 1.00
C LYS A 20 -10.11 8.79 0.77
N ASN A 21 -9.50 8.10 1.74
CA ASN A 21 -9.08 6.71 1.59
C ASN A 21 -9.94 5.72 2.40
N VAL A 22 -10.97 6.16 3.13
CA VAL A 22 -11.86 5.23 3.86
C VAL A 22 -12.72 4.48 2.83
N GLY A 23 -12.67 3.16 2.86
CA GLY A 23 -13.28 2.27 1.85
C GLY A 23 -12.30 1.83 0.76
N ASP A 24 -11.06 2.33 0.76
CA ASP A 24 -10.00 1.78 -0.08
C ASP A 24 -9.70 0.35 0.38
N PHE A 25 -9.49 -0.53 -0.60
CA PHE A 25 -9.13 -1.91 -0.29
C PHE A 25 -8.25 -2.53 -1.37
N ALA A 26 -7.49 -3.54 -0.94
CA ALA A 26 -6.82 -4.48 -1.82
C ALA A 26 -7.15 -5.91 -1.40
N THR A 27 -7.34 -6.79 -2.38
CA THR A 27 -7.54 -8.23 -2.15
C THR A 27 -6.45 -8.99 -2.87
N TYR A 28 -5.84 -9.93 -2.17
CA TYR A 28 -4.67 -10.68 -2.58
C TYR A 28 -4.98 -12.18 -2.56
N SER A 29 -4.51 -12.87 -3.60
CA SER A 29 -4.33 -14.31 -3.58
C SER A 29 -2.89 -14.58 -3.15
N MET A 30 -2.72 -15.46 -2.17
CA MET A 30 -1.45 -15.75 -1.53
C MET A 30 -1.19 -17.26 -1.55
N SER A 31 0.06 -17.66 -1.69
CA SER A 31 0.54 -19.01 -1.39
C SER A 31 1.70 -18.90 -0.43
N VAL A 32 1.57 -19.49 0.75
CA VAL A 32 2.62 -19.52 1.78
C VAL A 32 2.97 -20.97 2.07
N MET A 33 4.19 -21.38 1.74
CA MET A 33 4.67 -22.77 1.88
C MET A 33 3.71 -23.80 1.25
N GLY A 34 3.10 -23.45 0.10
CA GLY A 34 2.14 -24.28 -0.62
C GLY A 34 0.70 -24.22 -0.11
N MET A 35 0.42 -23.48 0.97
CA MET A 35 -0.95 -23.22 1.43
C MET A 35 -1.52 -21.98 0.74
N THR A 36 -2.63 -22.15 0.03
CA THR A 36 -3.35 -21.03 -0.60
C THR A 36 -4.19 -20.29 0.43
N ALA A 37 -4.07 -18.96 0.42
CA ALA A 37 -4.85 -18.04 1.25
C ALA A 37 -5.39 -16.88 0.40
N ASN A 38 -6.51 -16.31 0.82
CA ASN A 38 -6.99 -15.03 0.29
C ASN A 38 -6.97 -14.00 1.41
N GLN A 39 -6.39 -12.83 1.15
CA GLN A 39 -6.34 -11.75 2.12
C GLN A 39 -7.03 -10.52 1.55
N ARG A 40 -7.89 -9.88 2.33
CA ARG A 40 -8.46 -8.56 2.02
C ARG A 40 -8.02 -7.58 3.10
N VAL A 41 -7.43 -6.48 2.69
CA VAL A 41 -7.08 -5.36 3.57
C VAL A 41 -7.90 -4.15 3.16
N GLU A 42 -8.59 -3.54 4.11
CA GLU A 42 -9.53 -2.44 3.88
C GLU A 42 -9.38 -1.35 4.95
N ILE A 43 -9.37 -0.09 4.51
CA ILE A 43 -9.36 1.07 5.40
C ILE A 43 -10.79 1.32 5.87
N VAL A 44 -11.09 1.01 7.14
CA VAL A 44 -12.47 1.08 7.66
C VAL A 44 -12.75 2.34 8.46
N ASN A 45 -11.71 3.02 8.97
CA ASN A 45 -11.86 4.23 9.76
C ASN A 45 -10.58 5.07 9.73
N VAL A 46 -10.68 6.32 10.15
CA VAL A 46 -9.55 7.24 10.35
C VAL A 46 -9.70 8.00 11.67
N ASN A 47 -8.71 7.87 12.54
CA ASN A 47 -8.59 8.67 13.75
C ASN A 47 -7.75 9.91 13.46
N ARG A 48 -8.43 11.05 13.26
CA ARG A 48 -7.78 12.33 12.95
C ARG A 48 -6.98 12.90 14.12
N SER A 49 -7.30 12.51 15.35
CA SER A 49 -6.60 13.01 16.54
C SER A 49 -5.23 12.35 16.71
N SER A 50 -5.09 11.08 16.32
CA SER A 50 -3.81 10.34 16.33
C SER A 50 -3.12 10.24 14.96
N ALA A 51 -3.76 10.73 13.89
CA ALA A 51 -3.30 10.58 12.51
C ALA A 51 -3.09 9.11 12.08
N GLU A 52 -4.04 8.25 12.45
CA GLU A 52 -4.01 6.82 12.16
C GLU A 52 -5.22 6.37 11.34
N TYR A 53 -5.03 5.38 10.49
CA TYR A 53 -6.10 4.62 9.83
C TYR A 53 -6.33 3.30 10.56
N SER A 54 -7.59 2.88 10.66
CA SER A 54 -7.92 1.52 11.08
C SER A 54 -7.98 0.62 9.85
N LEU A 55 -7.08 -0.36 9.78
CA LEU A 55 -7.06 -1.39 8.75
C LEU A 55 -7.77 -2.64 9.24
N LYS A 56 -8.78 -3.08 8.50
CA LYS A 56 -9.40 -4.39 8.67
C LYS A 56 -8.75 -5.37 7.70
N THR A 57 -8.07 -6.36 8.26
CA THR A 57 -7.45 -7.46 7.51
C THR A 57 -8.26 -8.72 7.70
N THR A 58 -8.80 -9.26 6.62
CA THR A 58 -9.56 -10.52 6.60
C THR A 58 -8.76 -11.56 5.82
N THR A 59 -8.33 -12.62 6.48
CA THR A 59 -7.55 -13.70 5.86
C THR A 59 -8.39 -14.97 5.84
N THR A 60 -8.50 -15.61 4.67
CA THR A 60 -9.23 -16.87 4.50
C THR A 60 -8.30 -17.97 4.04
N ILE A 61 -8.19 -19.04 4.82
CA ILE A 61 -7.35 -20.22 4.55
C ILE A 61 -8.25 -21.45 4.63
N SER A 62 -8.35 -22.22 3.53
CA SER A 62 -9.17 -23.44 3.49
C SER A 62 -10.62 -23.25 3.99
N GLY A 63 -11.21 -22.08 3.73
CA GLY A 63 -12.57 -21.73 4.17
C GLY A 63 -12.70 -21.24 5.61
N GLN A 64 -11.63 -21.27 6.40
CA GLN A 64 -11.58 -20.61 7.71
C GLN A 64 -11.21 -19.14 7.52
N THR A 65 -11.99 -18.25 8.12
CA THR A 65 -11.76 -16.81 8.02
C THR A 65 -11.34 -16.25 9.37
N ASP A 66 -10.21 -15.55 9.38
CA ASP A 66 -9.73 -14.74 10.49
C ASP A 66 -9.85 -13.25 10.13
N THR A 67 -10.14 -12.41 11.12
CA THR A 67 -10.30 -10.97 10.93
C THR A 67 -9.62 -10.22 12.06
N ASN A 68 -8.67 -9.36 11.70
CA ASN A 68 -7.99 -8.46 12.61
C ASN A 68 -8.28 -7.00 12.25
N ILE A 69 -8.33 -6.12 13.25
CA ILE A 69 -8.35 -4.68 13.05
C ILE A 69 -7.16 -4.08 13.78
N GLU A 70 -6.33 -3.35 13.05
CA GLU A 70 -5.17 -2.64 13.58
C GLU A 70 -5.21 -1.16 13.22
N ASN A 71 -4.61 -0.31 14.05
CA ASN A 71 -4.43 1.09 13.73
C ASN A 71 -3.00 1.28 13.21
N VAL A 72 -2.86 1.93 12.05
CA VAL A 72 -1.58 2.22 11.42
C VAL A 72 -1.43 3.72 11.18
N PRO A 73 -0.21 4.28 11.25
CA PRO A 73 0.03 5.67 10.92
C PRO A 73 -0.42 6.01 9.49
N THR A 74 -0.87 7.25 9.27
CA THR A 74 -1.27 7.74 7.94
C THR A 74 -0.14 7.58 6.91
N ASP A 75 1.12 7.78 7.32
CA ASP A 75 2.30 7.68 6.46
C ASP A 75 2.59 6.25 5.98
N ASP A 76 1.96 5.24 6.60
CA ASP A 76 2.10 3.84 6.25
C ASP A 76 1.10 3.40 5.16
N ILE A 77 0.14 4.26 4.83
CA ILE A 77 -0.83 4.02 3.76
C ILE A 77 -0.29 4.52 2.42
N MET A 78 -0.36 3.66 1.41
CA MET A 78 -0.07 4.04 0.04
C MET A 78 -1.09 5.07 -0.46
N THR A 79 -0.59 6.21 -0.93
CA THR A 79 -1.37 7.25 -1.63
C THR A 79 -1.03 7.25 -3.12
N ILE A 80 -1.87 7.87 -3.95
CA ILE A 80 -1.63 7.97 -5.40
C ILE A 80 -0.34 8.75 -5.65
N GLU A 81 -0.12 9.79 -4.84
CA GLU A 81 1.07 10.63 -4.90
C GLU A 81 2.33 9.82 -4.56
N ASN A 82 2.29 9.00 -3.50
CA ASN A 82 3.39 8.12 -3.12
C ASN A 82 3.66 7.06 -4.19
N ALA A 83 2.62 6.44 -4.73
CA ALA A 83 2.75 5.45 -5.80
C ALA A 83 3.40 6.04 -7.06
N ASN A 84 2.97 7.24 -7.47
CA ASN A 84 3.56 7.95 -8.61
C ASN A 84 5.02 8.30 -8.36
N MET A 85 5.36 8.71 -7.13
CA MET A 85 6.74 9.00 -6.74
C MET A 85 7.63 7.74 -6.83
N ILE A 86 7.14 6.59 -6.37
CA ILE A 86 7.88 5.31 -6.46
C ILE A 86 8.09 4.93 -7.93
N LEU A 87 7.06 5.01 -8.77
CA LEU A 87 7.16 4.70 -10.19
C LEU A 87 8.12 5.64 -10.94
N ALA A 88 8.15 6.92 -10.56
CA ALA A 88 9.05 7.90 -11.15
C ALA A 88 10.51 7.69 -10.73
N ASN A 89 10.75 7.29 -9.48
CA ASN A 89 12.09 7.08 -8.93
C ASN A 89 12.55 5.62 -8.95
N CYS A 90 11.85 4.75 -9.68
CA CYS A 90 12.08 3.31 -9.63
C CYS A 90 13.55 2.91 -9.86
N GLU A 91 14.17 3.47 -10.91
CA GLU A 91 15.57 3.20 -11.25
C GLU A 91 16.54 3.74 -10.19
N PHE A 92 16.23 4.88 -9.60
CA PHE A 92 17.02 5.46 -8.50
C PHE A 92 16.96 4.58 -7.24
N MET A 93 15.83 3.91 -7.00
CA MET A 93 15.67 2.94 -5.92
C MET A 93 16.36 1.60 -6.20
N GLY A 94 17.03 1.44 -7.36
CA GLY A 94 17.65 0.19 -7.81
C GLY A 94 16.66 -0.81 -8.41
N GLY A 95 15.44 -0.36 -8.73
CA GLY A 95 14.40 -1.16 -9.35
C GLY A 95 14.36 -1.05 -10.86
N ILE A 96 13.44 -1.82 -11.46
CA ILE A 96 13.19 -1.81 -12.90
C ILE A 96 11.71 -1.52 -13.12
N ASN A 97 11.41 -0.55 -13.99
CA ASN A 97 10.04 -0.32 -14.44
C ASN A 97 9.58 -1.52 -15.28
N GLU A 98 8.51 -2.19 -14.84
CA GLU A 98 7.94 -3.35 -15.52
C GLU A 98 6.43 -3.20 -15.65
N THR A 99 5.86 -3.73 -16.73
CA THR A 99 4.40 -3.86 -16.87
C THR A 99 4.01 -5.31 -16.63
N ILE A 100 3.16 -5.54 -15.63
CA ILE A 100 2.66 -6.87 -15.29
C ILE A 100 1.15 -6.96 -15.53
N GLN A 101 0.65 -8.17 -15.77
CA GLN A 101 -0.77 -8.45 -15.88
C GLN A 101 -1.32 -8.83 -14.51
N VAL A 102 -2.18 -7.98 -13.94
CA VAL A 102 -2.86 -8.22 -12.66
C VAL A 102 -4.30 -7.74 -12.76
N MET A 103 -5.23 -8.43 -12.10
CA MET A 103 -6.67 -8.09 -12.13
C MET A 103 -7.23 -7.98 -13.57
N GLY A 104 -6.68 -8.75 -14.52
CA GLY A 104 -7.04 -8.70 -15.94
C GLY A 104 -6.58 -7.43 -16.69
N GLN A 105 -5.66 -6.64 -16.14
CA GLN A 105 -5.17 -5.40 -16.74
C GLN A 105 -3.64 -5.32 -16.72
N ALA A 106 -3.07 -4.68 -17.74
CA ALA A 106 -1.68 -4.29 -17.76
C ALA A 106 -1.46 -3.12 -16.79
N LYS A 107 -0.62 -3.30 -15.78
CA LYS A 107 -0.28 -2.27 -14.80
C LYS A 107 1.22 -2.02 -14.80
N ARG A 108 1.59 -0.73 -14.84
CA ARG A 108 2.98 -0.30 -14.63
C ARG A 108 3.33 -0.45 -13.16
N THR A 109 4.51 -1.00 -12.92
CA THR A 109 5.04 -1.30 -11.60
C THR A 109 6.54 -1.02 -11.55
N CYS A 110 7.06 -0.83 -10.35
CA CYS A 110 8.48 -0.86 -10.06
C CYS A 110 8.81 -2.21 -9.44
N LYS A 111 9.58 -3.03 -10.16
CA LYS A 111 10.11 -4.30 -9.66
C LYS A 111 11.38 -4.04 -8.88
N LEU A 112 11.41 -4.48 -7.63
CA LEU A 112 12.53 -4.33 -6.71
C LEU A 112 12.85 -5.67 -6.07
N GLU A 113 14.10 -5.85 -5.61
CA GLU A 113 14.45 -7.01 -4.79
C GLU A 113 13.76 -6.91 -3.42
N ALA A 114 13.17 -8.02 -2.97
CA ALA A 114 12.39 -8.07 -1.73
C ALA A 114 13.21 -7.76 -0.47
N ASN A 115 14.53 -7.92 -0.52
CA ASN A 115 15.46 -7.61 0.57
C ASN A 115 16.11 -6.23 0.46
N SER A 116 15.75 -5.41 -0.54
CA SER A 116 16.25 -4.05 -0.66
C SER A 116 15.80 -3.18 0.52
N ASP A 117 16.68 -2.33 1.04
CA ASP A 117 16.37 -1.46 2.18
C ASP A 117 15.21 -0.48 1.86
N SER A 118 15.01 -0.17 0.58
CA SER A 118 13.92 0.68 0.09
C SER A 118 12.53 0.05 0.22
N VAL A 119 12.42 -1.28 0.24
CA VAL A 119 11.13 -1.99 0.18
C VAL A 119 10.87 -2.89 1.38
N PHE A 120 11.93 -3.30 2.08
CA PHE A 120 11.83 -4.12 3.28
C PHE A 120 10.79 -3.58 4.30
N PRO A 121 10.72 -2.26 4.59
CA PRO A 121 9.69 -1.71 5.47
C PRO A 121 8.27 -1.87 4.91
N LEU A 122 8.06 -1.71 3.60
CA LEU A 122 6.74 -1.84 2.97
C LEU A 122 6.21 -3.28 3.05
N ILE A 123 7.09 -4.26 2.79
CA ILE A 123 6.71 -5.68 2.86
C ILE A 123 6.40 -6.07 4.32
N THR A 124 7.24 -5.64 5.26
CA THR A 124 7.04 -5.94 6.69
C THR A 124 5.73 -5.36 7.22
N LYS A 125 5.40 -4.12 6.83
CA LYS A 125 4.13 -3.46 7.18
C LYS A 125 2.90 -4.14 6.55
N SER A 126 3.07 -4.88 5.47
CA SER A 126 1.99 -5.67 4.84
C SER A 126 1.72 -6.99 5.58
N GLY A 127 2.35 -7.21 6.74
CA GLY A 127 2.22 -8.42 7.55
C GLY A 127 3.10 -9.59 7.11
N PHE A 128 3.93 -9.39 6.07
CA PHE A 128 4.87 -10.40 5.59
C PHE A 128 6.20 -10.29 6.32
N HIS A 129 6.54 -11.33 7.09
CA HIS A 129 7.83 -11.42 7.75
C HIS A 129 8.88 -11.85 6.73
N VAL A 130 9.51 -10.86 6.10
CA VAL A 130 10.66 -11.08 5.23
C VAL A 130 11.96 -11.00 6.02
N ASN A 131 12.90 -11.86 5.66
CA ASN A 131 14.25 -11.89 6.19
C ASN A 131 15.16 -11.14 5.22
N LYS A 132 16.20 -10.43 5.68
CA LYS A 132 17.16 -9.75 4.78
C LYS A 132 17.89 -10.70 3.80
N ASN A 133 17.92 -11.99 4.12
CA ASN A 133 18.45 -13.06 3.27
C ASN A 133 17.39 -13.65 2.32
N SER A 134 16.13 -13.25 2.44
CA SER A 134 15.07 -13.72 1.56
C SER A 134 15.33 -13.26 0.13
N ARG A 135 15.27 -14.21 -0.81
CA ARG A 135 15.39 -13.94 -2.24
C ARG A 135 14.01 -13.79 -2.85
N GLY A 136 13.88 -12.83 -3.76
CA GLY A 136 12.61 -12.61 -4.44
C GLY A 136 12.46 -11.18 -4.94
N PHE A 137 11.29 -10.92 -5.51
CA PHE A 137 10.94 -9.63 -6.07
C PHE A 137 9.57 -9.18 -5.59
N VAL A 138 9.43 -7.87 -5.55
CA VAL A 138 8.19 -7.17 -5.22
C VAL A 138 7.92 -6.15 -6.31
N TRP A 139 6.65 -6.07 -6.73
CA TRP A 139 6.19 -5.13 -7.73
C TRP A 139 5.31 -4.10 -7.05
N ILE A 140 5.83 -2.90 -6.90
CA ILE A 140 5.13 -1.77 -6.28
C ILE A 140 4.54 -0.87 -7.36
N GLY A 141 3.38 -0.28 -7.12
CA GLY A 141 2.81 0.70 -8.04
C GLY A 141 1.56 1.37 -7.48
N ALA A 142 0.68 1.79 -8.38
CA ALA A 142 -0.57 2.44 -8.04
C ALA A 142 -1.62 1.45 -7.55
N PHE A 143 -1.43 0.94 -6.34
CA PHE A 143 -2.35 0.06 -5.62
C PHE A 143 -2.63 0.63 -4.22
N PRO A 144 -3.87 0.56 -3.73
CA PRO A 144 -4.23 1.13 -2.43
C PRO A 144 -3.59 0.35 -1.27
N VAL A 145 -3.66 0.95 -0.09
CA VAL A 145 -3.20 0.39 1.20
C VAL A 145 -1.69 0.17 1.29
N HIS A 146 -1.14 -0.81 0.59
CA HIS A 146 0.28 -1.18 0.68
C HIS A 146 1.08 -0.86 -0.59
N GLY A 147 0.41 -0.57 -1.71
CA GLY A 147 1.09 -0.30 -2.99
C GLY A 147 1.69 -1.54 -3.67
N ILE A 148 1.49 -2.73 -3.12
CA ILE A 148 2.05 -3.96 -3.68
C ILE A 148 1.06 -4.58 -4.67
N ALA A 149 1.53 -4.84 -5.89
CA ALA A 149 0.82 -5.58 -6.92
C ALA A 149 1.05 -7.09 -6.79
N LYS A 150 2.31 -7.44 -6.56
CA LYS A 150 2.83 -8.81 -6.59
C LYS A 150 4.05 -8.92 -5.69
N LEU A 151 4.18 -10.06 -5.01
CA LEU A 151 5.36 -10.48 -4.26
C LEU A 151 5.68 -11.91 -4.68
N GLU A 152 6.92 -12.20 -5.05
CA GLU A 152 7.40 -13.54 -5.35
C GLU A 152 8.69 -13.80 -4.60
N MET A 153 8.62 -14.75 -3.68
CA MET A 153 9.72 -15.24 -2.87
C MET A 153 9.64 -16.76 -2.84
N GLU A 154 10.71 -17.42 -2.39
CA GLU A 154 10.82 -18.88 -2.41
C GLU A 154 9.64 -19.60 -1.74
N GLU A 155 9.16 -19.07 -0.62
CA GLU A 155 8.07 -19.67 0.17
C GLU A 155 6.76 -18.88 0.13
N VAL A 156 6.78 -17.69 -0.49
CA VAL A 156 5.64 -16.77 -0.47
C VAL A 156 5.40 -16.22 -1.85
N THR A 157 4.21 -16.43 -2.38
CA THR A 157 3.70 -15.66 -3.51
C THR A 157 2.47 -14.88 -3.07
N MET A 158 2.34 -13.64 -3.53
CA MET A 158 1.17 -12.81 -3.35
C MET A 158 0.88 -12.11 -4.67
N THR A 159 -0.37 -12.06 -5.10
CA THR A 159 -0.78 -11.31 -6.29
C THR A 159 -2.13 -10.66 -6.05
N ILE A 160 -2.23 -9.36 -6.33
CA ILE A 160 -3.47 -8.61 -6.21
C ILE A 160 -4.53 -9.14 -7.20
N GLN A 161 -5.74 -9.35 -6.70
CA GLN A 161 -6.88 -9.89 -7.44
C GLN A 161 -7.95 -8.84 -7.73
N SER A 162 -8.15 -7.91 -6.80
CA SER A 162 -9.07 -6.79 -6.94
C SER A 162 -8.69 -5.66 -6.00
N MET A 163 -9.12 -4.44 -6.32
CA MET A 163 -8.90 -3.27 -5.46
C MET A 163 -10.01 -2.23 -5.65
N ASN A 164 -10.10 -1.30 -4.69
CA ASN A 164 -10.83 -0.04 -4.80
C ASN A 164 -9.95 1.08 -4.26
N TRP A 165 -9.86 2.18 -5.00
CA TRP A 165 -9.09 3.36 -4.66
C TRP A 165 -9.76 4.61 -5.18
#